data_AF-A0A2U1JUD2-F1
#
_entry.id   AF-A0A2U1JUD2-F1
#
_cell.length_a   1.000
_cell.length_b   1.000
_cell.length_c   1.000
_cell.angle_alpha   90.00
_cell.angle_beta   90.00
_cell.angle_gamma   90.00
#
_symmetry.space_group_name_H-M   'P 1'
#
loop_
_entity.id
_entity.type
_entity.pdbx_description
1 polymer ?
#
loop_
_entity_poly.entity_id
_entity_poly.type
_entity_poly.pdbx_seq_one_letter_code
_entity_poly.pdbx_strand_id
1 'polypeptide(L)'
;MVIVVSSTLFNFLKMQKSLIFVYGVLIALTIATALIANFMLVSPFVVSLIMGLAVFKFSLVTFQFMELKKANSFWKVSLTLTLGLIVLLIIFLK
;
A
#
# COMPACT_ATOMS: atom_id res chain seq x y z
N MET A 1 29.72 19.27 16.24
CA MET A 1 29.63 18.21 15.20
C MET A 1 28.92 16.94 15.72
N VAL A 2 29.24 16.43 16.92
CA VAL A 2 28.63 15.21 17.52
C VAL A 2 27.09 15.27 17.68
N ILE A 3 26.54 16.44 17.98
CA ILE A 3 25.08 16.63 18.20
C ILE A 3 24.28 16.42 16.89
N VAL A 4 24.88 16.74 15.73
CA VAL A 4 24.26 16.59 14.39
C VAL A 4 24.23 15.12 13.95
N VAL A 5 25.25 14.34 14.35
CA VAL A 5 25.30 12.89 14.09
C VAL A 5 24.23 12.16 14.88
N SER A 6 24.02 12.52 16.16
CA SER A 6 23.00 11.88 17.00
C SER A 6 21.58 12.13 16.49
N SER A 7 21.25 13.35 16.05
CA SER A 7 19.91 13.69 15.54
C SER A 7 19.59 13.06 14.19
N THR A 8 20.59 12.89 13.30
CA THR A 8 20.43 12.18 12.03
C THR A 8 20.27 10.67 12.24
N LEU A 9 21.03 10.06 13.15
CA LEU A 9 20.89 8.65 13.53
C LEU A 9 19.51 8.35 14.16
N PHE A 10 19.05 9.23 15.04
CA PHE A 10 17.74 9.08 15.69
C PHE A 10 16.58 9.20 14.69
N ASN A 11 16.65 10.16 13.74
CA ASN A 11 15.67 10.26 12.67
C ASN A 11 15.68 9.06 11.72
N PHE A 12 16.85 8.49 11.43
CA PHE A 12 16.99 7.28 10.62
C PHE A 12 16.34 6.05 11.29
N LEU A 13 16.60 5.85 12.60
CA LEU A 13 15.97 4.80 13.40
C LEU A 13 14.44 4.96 13.48
N LYS A 14 13.94 6.20 13.61
CA LYS A 14 12.50 6.49 13.61
C LYS A 14 11.84 6.18 12.27
N MET A 15 12.52 6.46 11.14
CA MET A 15 12.03 6.12 9.80
C MET A 15 11.89 4.61 9.59
N GLN A 16 12.84 3.81 10.08
CA GLN A 16 12.74 2.34 9.94
C GLN A 16 11.51 1.76 10.65
N LYS A 17 11.14 2.28 11.83
CA LYS A 17 9.93 1.83 12.54
C LYS A 17 8.64 2.05 11.72
N SER A 18 8.58 3.15 10.99
CA SER A 18 7.45 3.48 10.10
C SER A 18 7.37 2.52 8.91
N LEU A 19 8.50 2.14 8.32
CA LEU A 19 8.57 1.17 7.23
C LEU A 19 8.19 -0.24 7.71
N ILE A 20 8.70 -0.65 8.87
CA ILE A 20 8.41 -1.95 9.51
C ILE A 20 6.92 -2.09 9.81
N PHE A 21 6.27 -1.03 10.29
CA PHE A 21 4.82 -1.05 10.54
C PHE A 21 4.01 -1.33 9.27
N VAL A 22 4.32 -0.64 8.17
CA VAL A 22 3.61 -0.88 6.90
C VAL A 22 3.93 -2.25 6.32
N TYR A 23 5.15 -2.74 6.49
CA TYR A 23 5.51 -4.11 6.13
C TYR A 23 4.65 -5.14 6.89
N GLY A 24 4.45 -4.94 8.19
CA GLY A 24 3.57 -5.76 9.02
C GLY A 24 2.13 -5.74 8.53
N VAL A 25 1.59 -4.56 8.21
CA VAL A 25 0.25 -4.42 7.62
C VAL A 25 0.15 -5.17 6.28
N LEU A 26 1.17 -5.07 5.41
CA LEU A 26 1.19 -5.76 4.12
C LEU A 26 1.16 -7.28 4.26
N ILE A 27 1.95 -7.81 5.20
CA ILE A 27 1.99 -9.24 5.50
C ILE A 27 0.63 -9.71 6.03
N ALA A 28 0.06 -9.00 7.00
CA ALA A 28 -1.26 -9.33 7.55
C ALA A 28 -2.33 -9.33 6.45
N LEU A 29 -2.30 -8.33 5.56
CA LEU A 29 -3.24 -8.20 4.45
C LEU A 29 -3.07 -9.33 3.43
N THR A 30 -1.86 -9.87 3.27
CA THR A 30 -1.55 -11.03 2.40
C THR A 30 -2.02 -12.35 2.98
N ILE A 31 -1.83 -12.55 4.28
CA ILE A 31 -2.37 -13.70 4.99
C ILE A 31 -3.91 -13.68 4.92
N ALA A 32 -4.52 -12.51 5.14
CA ALA A 32 -5.97 -12.35 5.03
C ALA A 32 -6.48 -12.70 3.62
N THR A 33 -5.79 -12.26 2.56
CA THR A 33 -6.19 -12.61 1.17
C THR A 33 -6.07 -14.10 0.91
N ALA A 34 -4.99 -14.74 1.38
CA ALA A 34 -4.77 -16.18 1.20
C ALA A 34 -5.78 -17.04 1.95
N LEU A 35 -6.19 -16.62 3.16
CA LEU A 35 -7.23 -17.26 3.94
C LEU A 35 -8.60 -17.14 3.25
N ILE A 36 -8.95 -15.94 2.78
CA ILE A 36 -10.21 -15.70 2.05
C ILE A 36 -10.27 -16.55 0.78
N ALA A 37 -9.16 -16.64 0.03
CA ALA A 37 -9.09 -17.45 -1.19
C ALA A 37 -9.18 -18.97 -0.95
N ASN A 38 -8.73 -19.45 0.22
CA ASN A 38 -8.83 -20.89 0.57
C ASN A 38 -10.18 -21.26 1.18
N PHE A 39 -10.77 -20.39 1.98
CA PHE A 39 -12.01 -20.69 2.71
C PHE A 39 -13.28 -20.37 1.92
N MET A 40 -13.25 -19.42 0.97
CA MET A 40 -14.43 -19.08 0.17
C MET A 40 -14.32 -19.61 -1.26
N LEU A 41 -15.32 -20.41 -1.66
CA LEU A 41 -15.56 -20.77 -3.05
C LEU A 41 -15.63 -19.51 -3.93
N VAL A 42 -15.01 -19.58 -5.11
CA VAL A 42 -14.78 -18.47 -6.05
C VAL A 42 -16.11 -17.89 -6.56
N SER A 43 -16.73 -17.07 -5.72
CA SER A 43 -17.92 -16.31 -6.07
C SER A 43 -17.50 -14.94 -6.62
N PRO A 44 -18.33 -14.31 -7.49
CA PRO A 44 -18.04 -12.98 -8.01
C PRO A 44 -17.85 -11.93 -6.90
N PHE A 45 -18.45 -12.15 -5.73
CA PHE A 45 -18.28 -11.31 -4.55
C PHE A 45 -16.87 -11.41 -3.96
N VAL A 46 -16.31 -12.62 -3.84
CA VAL A 46 -14.94 -12.86 -3.37
C VAL A 46 -13.92 -12.24 -4.32
N VAL A 47 -14.15 -12.36 -5.63
CA VAL A 47 -13.29 -11.71 -6.64
C VAL A 47 -13.28 -10.19 -6.45
N SER A 48 -14.44 -9.57 -6.24
CA SER A 48 -14.53 -8.12 -5.98
C SER A 48 -13.81 -7.73 -4.68
N LEU A 49 -13.90 -8.55 -3.63
CA LEU A 49 -13.25 -8.32 -2.34
C LEU A 49 -11.72 -8.39 -2.47
N ILE A 50 -11.20 -9.39 -3.19
CA ILE A 50 -9.77 -9.56 -3.45
C ILE A 50 -9.24 -8.40 -4.31
N MET A 51 -9.98 -7.96 -5.32
CA MET A 51 -9.64 -6.78 -6.11
C MET A 51 -9.52 -5.52 -5.23
N GLY A 52 -10.50 -5.30 -4.33
CA GLY A 52 -10.47 -4.18 -3.38
C GLY A 52 -9.26 -4.25 -2.43
N LEU A 53 -8.96 -5.44 -1.91
CA LEU A 53 -7.77 -5.67 -1.07
C LEU A 53 -6.46 -5.42 -1.83
N ALA A 54 -6.40 -5.74 -3.12
CA ALA A 54 -5.23 -5.48 -3.96
C ALA A 54 -5.00 -3.97 -4.19
N VAL A 55 -6.07 -3.22 -4.45
CA VAL A 55 -6.00 -1.75 -4.56
C VAL A 55 -5.54 -1.13 -3.24
N PHE A 56 -6.06 -1.61 -2.10
CA PHE A 56 -5.66 -1.13 -0.79
C PHE A 56 -4.18 -1.45 -0.48
N LYS A 57 -3.70 -2.66 -0.81
CA LYS A 57 -2.27 -3.01 -0.74
C LYS A 57 -1.42 -2.04 -1.55
N PHE A 58 -1.79 -1.80 -2.81
CA PHE A 58 -1.02 -0.97 -3.71
C PHE A 58 -0.98 0.50 -3.25
N SER A 59 -2.11 1.02 -2.74
CA SER A 59 -2.19 2.36 -2.15
C SER A 59 -1.30 2.51 -0.91
N LEU A 60 -1.33 1.53 0.01
CA LEU A 60 -0.42 1.48 1.16
C LEU A 60 1.06 1.47 0.76
N VAL A 61 1.41 0.66 -0.25
CA VAL A 61 2.79 0.58 -0.74
C VAL A 61 3.24 1.91 -1.32
N THR A 62 2.45 2.52 -2.20
CA THR A 62 2.82 3.77 -2.87
C THR A 62 2.88 4.95 -1.89
N PHE A 63 1.95 5.05 -0.94
CA PHE A 63 2.01 6.10 0.08
C PHE A 63 3.25 6.01 0.99
N GLN A 64 3.65 4.80 1.38
CA GLN A 64 4.71 4.61 2.36
C GLN A 64 6.11 4.40 1.73
N PHE A 65 6.23 3.57 0.70
CA PHE A 65 7.54 3.24 0.11
C PHE A 65 7.99 4.25 -0.94
N MET A 66 7.05 4.96 -1.56
CA MET A 66 7.39 5.94 -2.60
C MET A 66 7.54 7.36 -2.02
N GLU A 67 7.61 7.50 -0.69
CA GLU A 67 7.68 8.78 0.05
C GLU A 67 6.77 9.88 -0.52
N LEU A 68 5.61 9.51 -1.07
CA LEU A 68 4.66 10.46 -1.69
C LEU A 68 4.16 11.52 -0.71
N LYS A 69 4.33 11.31 0.59
CA LYS A 69 4.11 12.34 1.62
C LYS A 69 4.97 13.59 1.43
N LYS A 70 6.15 13.48 0.83
CA LYS A 70 7.10 14.59 0.60
C LYS A 70 7.16 15.04 -0.86
N ALA A 71 6.57 14.27 -1.77
CA ALA A 71 6.52 14.57 -3.20
C ALA A 71 5.42 15.60 -3.54
N ASN A 72 5.62 16.32 -4.64
CA ASN A 72 4.64 17.27 -5.17
C ASN A 72 3.26 16.64 -5.34
N SER A 73 2.21 17.42 -5.08
CA SER A 73 0.80 16.99 -5.19
C SER A 73 0.49 16.32 -6.53
N PHE A 74 1.20 16.73 -7.60
CA PHE A 74 1.15 16.11 -8.92
C PHE A 74 1.35 14.59 -8.92
N TRP A 75 2.33 14.07 -8.17
CA TRP A 75 2.61 12.63 -8.11
C TRP A 75 1.52 11.87 -7.36
N LYS A 76 0.97 12.44 -6.28
CA LYS A 76 -0.19 11.85 -5.59
C LYS A 76 -1.39 11.72 -6.50
N VAL A 77 -1.70 12.78 -7.25
CA VAL A 77 -2.84 12.81 -8.17
C VAL A 77 -2.63 11.82 -9.29
N SER A 78 -1.47 11.83 -9.95
CA SER A 78 -1.16 10.93 -11.06
C SER A 78 -1.31 9.46 -10.69
N LEU A 79 -0.80 9.05 -9.51
CA LEU A 79 -0.88 7.67 -9.03
C LEU A 79 -2.31 7.25 -8.64
N THR A 80 -3.05 8.16 -7.99
CA THR A 80 -4.47 7.91 -7.65
C THR A 80 -5.31 7.78 -8.93
N LEU A 81 -5.01 8.60 -9.94
CA LEU A 81 -5.71 8.59 -11.23
C LEU A 81 -5.41 7.31 -12.02
N THR A 82 -4.15 6.85 -12.06
CA THR A 82 -3.79 5.58 -12.72
C THR A 82 -4.43 4.37 -12.04
N LEU A 83 -4.44 4.32 -10.70
CA LEU A 83 -5.14 3.27 -9.96
C LEU A 83 -6.64 3.26 -10.24
N GLY A 84 -7.27 4.44 -10.17
CA GLY A 84 -8.69 4.59 -10.48
C GLY A 84 -9.02 4.13 -11.89
N LEU A 85 -8.21 4.53 -12.87
CA LEU A 85 -8.39 4.19 -14.27
C LEU A 85 -8.26 2.68 -14.50
N ILE A 86 -7.27 2.02 -13.89
CA ILE A 86 -7.11 0.55 -13.93
C ILE A 86 -8.30 -0.17 -13.34
N VAL A 87 -8.79 0.26 -12.17
CA VAL A 87 -9.95 -0.37 -11.51
C VAL A 87 -11.20 -0.20 -12.37
N LEU A 88 -11.40 1.00 -12.94
CA LEU A 88 -12.54 1.31 -13.80
C LEU A 88 -12.50 0.47 -15.08
N LEU A 89 -11.33 0.30 -15.68
CA LEU A 89 -11.12 -0.54 -16.87
C LEU A 89 -11.42 -2.02 -16.58
N ILE A 90 -10.98 -2.52 -15.42
CA ILE A 90 -11.27 -3.90 -14.98
C ILE A 90 -12.77 -4.13 -14.77
N ILE A 91 -13.48 -3.16 -14.18
CA ILE A 91 -14.93 -3.24 -13.97
C ILE A 91 -15.68 -3.18 -15.30
N PHE A 92 -15.25 -2.30 -16.21
CA PHE A 92 -15.92 -2.10 -17.51
C PHE A 92 -15.68 -3.25 -18.50
N LEU A 93 -14.56 -3.95 -18.37
CA LEU A 93 -14.19 -5.09 -19.23
C LEU A 93 -14.83 -6.41 -18.77
N LYS A 94 -15.43 -6.44 -17.57
CA LYS A 94 -16.14 -7.60 -17.03
C LYS A 94 -17.62 -7.55 -17.38
#